data_AF-A0A925A5Q0-F1
#
_entry.id   AF-A0A925A5Q0-F1
#
_cell.length_a   1.000
_cell.length_b   1.000
_cell.length_c   1.000
_cell.angle_alpha   90.00
_cell.angle_beta   90.00
_cell.angle_gamma   90.00
#
_symmetry.space_group_name_H-M   'P 1'
#
loop_
_entity.id
_entity.type
_entity.pdbx_description
1 polymer ?
#
loop_
_entity_poly.entity_id
_entity_poly.type
_entity_poly.pdbx_seq_one_letter_code
_entity_poly.pdbx_strand_id
1 'polypeptide(L)'
;MAQNNDHPAGTDHELGVLLARAARPTTEATAEVRDQLAEMAAAIVSTSQVRSRRRVGLISVVVAPILVLGAAGAAYAATTIDWSQLWHNTPEWAEWAQNPDASVHYALPGGGTCELRLGEVVYSPDPNRPAGVAADPGAEQAARDFLRTADLLTVADVDATITTMRDRDENWAQSEDGTAVPFGYGTDNYNADVEYNMAVKQAIQVAVTDHVEAMGIPSTGLGYQSQEQCTGADQ
;
A
#
# COMPACT_ATOMS: atom_id res chain seq x y z
N MET A 1 27.15 10.69 -46.02
CA MET A 1 27.26 11.69 -44.94
C MET A 1 26.92 10.98 -43.64
N ALA A 2 27.94 10.71 -42.81
CA ALA A 2 27.79 10.13 -41.49
C ALA A 2 27.75 11.28 -40.46
N GLN A 3 26.80 11.26 -39.53
CA GLN A 3 26.82 12.15 -38.37
C GLN A 3 27.18 11.32 -37.13
N ASN A 4 28.31 11.71 -36.54
CA ASN A 4 28.78 11.35 -35.20
C ASN A 4 27.77 11.83 -34.16
N ASN A 5 27.40 10.98 -33.22
CA ASN A 5 26.87 11.39 -31.92
C ASN A 5 27.85 10.91 -30.84
N ASP A 6 28.87 11.73 -30.59
CA ASP A 6 29.70 11.61 -29.39
C ASP A 6 28.84 11.97 -28.16
N HIS A 7 28.51 10.97 -27.36
CA HIS A 7 28.06 11.19 -25.98
C HIS A 7 29.30 11.42 -25.09
N PRO A 8 29.32 12.45 -24.22
CA PRO A 8 30.46 12.69 -23.35
C PRO A 8 30.55 11.60 -22.28
N ALA A 9 31.62 10.81 -22.32
CA ALA A 9 31.97 9.72 -21.39
C ALA A 9 32.26 10.17 -19.93
N GLY A 10 31.81 11.36 -19.52
CA GLY A 10 32.13 11.98 -18.23
C GLY A 10 31.11 11.73 -17.11
N THR A 11 29.85 11.44 -17.43
CA THR A 11 28.76 11.35 -16.43
C THR A 11 28.75 10.05 -15.63
N ASP A 12 29.16 8.94 -16.23
CA ASP A 12 29.07 7.61 -15.59
C ASP A 12 30.14 7.43 -14.51
N HIS A 13 31.32 8.03 -14.70
CA HIS A 13 32.42 7.93 -13.76
C HIS A 13 32.15 8.75 -12.48
N GLU A 14 31.48 9.89 -12.60
CA GLU A 14 31.13 10.75 -11.47
C GLU A 14 30.04 10.11 -10.61
N LEU A 15 29.04 9.49 -11.24
CA LEU A 15 28.00 8.72 -10.55
C LEU A 15 28.57 7.50 -9.82
N GLY A 16 29.50 6.78 -10.44
CA GLY A 16 30.20 5.64 -9.81
C GLY A 16 31.00 6.04 -8.57
N VAL A 17 31.63 7.22 -8.57
CA VAL A 17 32.38 7.75 -7.43
C VAL A 17 31.46 8.18 -6.28
N LEU A 18 30.29 8.74 -6.59
CA LEU A 18 29.29 9.10 -5.57
C LEU A 18 28.67 7.87 -4.90
N LEU A 19 28.39 6.81 -5.69
CA LEU A 19 27.87 5.54 -5.18
C LEU A 19 28.90 4.80 -4.31
N ALA A 20 30.16 4.77 -4.74
CA ALA A 20 31.24 4.17 -3.96
C ALA A 20 31.49 4.90 -2.62
N ARG A 21 31.21 6.21 -2.56
CA ARG A 21 31.33 7.01 -1.33
C ARG A 21 30.13 6.86 -0.39
N ALA A 22 28.96 6.46 -0.90
CA ALA A 22 27.75 6.23 -0.12
C ALA A 22 27.68 4.80 0.48
N ALA A 23 28.45 3.86 -0.05
CA ALA A 23 28.56 2.51 0.52
C ALA A 23 29.24 2.56 1.90
N ARG A 24 28.43 2.54 2.96
CA ARG A 24 28.93 2.32 4.33
C ARG A 24 29.54 0.91 4.41
N PRO A 25 30.69 0.72 5.08
CA PRO A 25 31.21 -0.62 5.32
C PRO A 25 30.19 -1.40 6.16
N THR A 26 29.62 -2.47 5.61
CA THR A 26 28.87 -3.45 6.39
C THR A 26 29.86 -4.15 7.30
N THR A 27 29.88 -3.77 8.58
CA THR A 27 30.66 -4.49 9.59
C THR A 27 29.93 -5.79 9.88
N GLU A 28 30.61 -6.94 9.81
CA GLU A 28 30.04 -8.20 10.25
C GLU A 28 29.53 -8.06 11.68
N ALA A 29 28.26 -8.40 11.91
CA ALA A 29 27.62 -8.29 13.22
C ALA A 29 28.29 -9.27 14.21
N THR A 30 29.16 -8.75 15.06
CA THR A 30 29.80 -9.52 16.15
C THR A 30 28.80 -9.87 17.24
N ALA A 31 29.13 -10.86 18.07
CA ALA A 31 28.26 -11.31 19.17
C ALA A 31 27.90 -10.18 20.15
N GLU A 32 28.83 -9.24 20.43
CA GLU A 32 28.53 -8.06 21.25
C GLU A 32 27.40 -7.19 20.70
N VAL A 33 27.28 -7.03 19.38
CA VAL A 33 26.21 -6.21 18.77
C VAL A 33 24.85 -6.87 18.93
N ARG A 34 24.79 -8.20 18.93
CA ARG A 34 23.55 -8.96 19.16
C ARG A 34 23.10 -8.90 20.62
N ASP A 35 24.05 -8.93 21.57
CA ASP A 35 23.73 -8.78 22.98
C ASP A 35 23.22 -7.37 23.32
N GLN A 36 23.78 -6.32 22.71
CA GLN A 36 23.26 -4.96 22.87
C GLN A 36 21.85 -4.79 22.27
N LEU A 37 21.56 -5.44 21.14
CA LEU A 37 20.21 -5.44 20.54
C LEU A 37 19.20 -6.21 21.41
N ALA A 38 19.60 -7.32 22.03
CA ALA A 38 18.76 -8.07 22.95
C ALA A 38 18.43 -7.28 24.23
N GLU A 39 19.39 -6.50 24.74
CA GLU A 39 19.19 -5.63 25.90
C GLU A 39 18.24 -4.46 25.59
N MET A 40 18.35 -3.84 24.41
CA MET A 40 17.41 -2.81 23.96
C MET A 40 15.99 -3.36 23.72
N ALA A 41 15.86 -4.57 23.16
CA ALA A 41 14.57 -5.23 22.99
C ALA A 41 13.90 -5.57 24.33
N ALA A 42 14.68 -5.99 25.34
CA ALA A 42 14.16 -6.27 26.68
C ALA A 42 13.67 -5.00 27.40
N ALA A 43 14.32 -3.86 27.18
CA ALA A 43 13.90 -2.58 27.75
C ALA A 43 12.52 -2.13 27.21
N ILE A 44 12.24 -2.37 25.94
CA ILE A 44 10.97 -2.02 25.27
C ILE A 44 9.80 -2.90 25.77
N VAL A 45 10.04 -4.18 26.06
CA VAL A 45 9.01 -5.09 26.60
C VAL A 45 8.67 -4.76 28.06
N SER A 46 9.60 -4.16 28.82
CA SER A 46 9.37 -3.84 30.24
C SER A 46 8.52 -2.59 30.50
N THR A 47 8.43 -1.67 29.53
CA THR A 47 7.68 -0.41 29.67
C THR A 47 6.18 -0.53 29.40
N SER A 48 5.75 -1.63 28.76
CA SER A 48 4.35 -1.85 28.36
C SER A 48 3.48 -2.55 29.41
N GLN A 49 4.04 -3.04 30.53
CA GLN A 49 3.29 -3.86 31.51
C GLN A 49 2.74 -3.12 32.75
N VAL A 50 2.84 -1.79 32.85
CA VAL A 50 2.40 -1.04 34.05
C VAL A 50 1.20 -0.13 33.77
N ARG A 51 0.06 -0.68 33.32
CA ARG A 51 -1.24 -0.01 33.48
C ARG A 51 -2.46 -0.94 33.43
N SER A 52 -2.55 -1.91 34.32
CA SER A 52 -3.82 -2.60 34.58
C SER A 52 -3.95 -2.97 36.04
N ARG A 53 -4.61 -2.09 36.81
CA ARG A 53 -5.26 -2.41 38.09
C ARG A 53 -6.12 -1.24 38.57
N ARG A 54 -7.42 -1.31 38.31
CA ARG A 54 -8.47 -0.90 39.26
C ARG A 54 -9.78 -1.63 38.94
N ARG A 55 -10.36 -2.19 39.99
CA ARG A 55 -11.48 -3.15 40.06
C ARG A 55 -12.82 -2.43 40.25
N VAL A 56 -13.90 -3.23 40.10
CA VAL A 56 -15.28 -3.09 40.62
C VAL A 56 -16.21 -2.21 39.75
N GLY A 57 -17.42 -2.60 39.34
CA GLY A 57 -18.29 -3.77 39.59
C GLY A 57 -19.74 -3.47 39.12
N LEU A 58 -20.55 -4.53 39.01
CA LEU A 58 -22.04 -4.58 38.99
C LEU A 58 -22.85 -4.11 37.74
N ILE A 59 -23.37 -5.11 37.02
CA ILE A 59 -24.77 -5.36 36.57
C ILE A 59 -25.69 -4.13 36.41
N SER A 60 -26.29 -3.94 35.21
CA SER A 60 -27.76 -3.82 34.98
C SER A 60 -28.10 -3.67 33.49
N VAL A 61 -29.07 -4.47 33.04
CA VAL A 61 -29.75 -4.41 31.75
C VAL A 61 -30.74 -3.24 31.73
N VAL A 62 -30.67 -2.37 30.72
CA VAL A 62 -31.80 -1.56 30.23
C VAL A 62 -31.71 -1.43 28.71
N VAL A 63 -32.73 -1.95 28.03
CA VAL A 63 -33.02 -1.74 26.61
C VAL A 63 -33.76 -0.40 26.47
N ALA A 64 -33.21 0.53 25.68
CA ALA A 64 -33.97 1.54 24.91
C ALA A 64 -33.06 2.18 23.84
N PRO A 65 -33.55 2.42 22.61
CA PRO A 65 -32.75 2.94 21.52
C PRO A 65 -32.67 4.47 21.60
N ILE A 66 -31.44 5.02 21.57
CA ILE A 66 -31.23 6.46 21.38
C ILE A 66 -30.77 6.66 19.93
N LEU A 67 -31.72 6.98 19.06
CA LEU A 67 -31.48 7.67 17.80
C LEU A 67 -31.39 9.17 18.09
N VAL A 68 -30.20 9.75 18.15
CA VAL A 68 -29.94 11.18 17.85
C VAL A 68 -28.47 11.36 17.44
N LEU A 69 -28.28 11.59 16.13
CA LEU A 69 -27.37 12.57 15.53
C LEU A 69 -26.02 12.81 16.23
N GLY A 70 -25.02 12.07 15.78
CA GLY A 70 -23.63 12.49 15.82
C GLY A 70 -23.06 12.34 14.43
N ALA A 71 -23.40 13.26 13.53
CA ALA A 71 -22.53 13.51 12.38
C ALA A 71 -21.21 14.00 12.96
N ALA A 72 -20.31 13.07 13.27
CA ALA A 72 -18.90 13.35 13.29
C ALA A 72 -18.53 13.65 11.83
N GLY A 73 -18.84 14.86 11.38
CA GLY A 73 -18.11 15.43 10.27
C GLY A 73 -16.67 15.40 10.72
N ALA A 74 -15.87 14.52 10.13
CA ALA A 74 -14.44 14.63 10.22
C ALA A 74 -14.13 16.08 9.84
N ALA A 75 -13.60 16.86 10.77
CA ALA A 75 -13.00 18.12 10.42
C ALA A 75 -11.82 17.75 9.56
N TYR A 76 -12.02 17.74 8.24
CA TYR A 76 -10.95 17.53 7.30
C TYR A 76 -9.94 18.65 7.55
N ALA A 77 -8.74 18.27 7.99
CA ALA A 77 -7.62 19.17 7.92
C ALA A 77 -7.53 19.64 6.46
N ALA A 78 -7.36 20.93 6.24
CA ALA A 78 -7.03 21.43 4.91
C ALA A 78 -5.70 20.79 4.52
N THR A 79 -5.76 19.70 3.75
CA THR A 79 -4.57 19.02 3.26
C THR A 79 -3.96 19.91 2.19
N THR A 80 -2.64 20.01 2.15
CA THR A 80 -1.95 20.72 1.04
C THR A 80 -1.90 19.86 -0.23
N ILE A 81 -2.44 18.64 -0.17
CA ILE A 81 -2.53 17.68 -1.26
C ILE A 81 -3.95 17.73 -1.83
N ASP A 82 -4.04 17.87 -3.15
CA ASP A 82 -5.27 17.70 -3.91
C ASP A 82 -5.51 16.20 -4.15
N TRP A 83 -6.25 15.56 -3.24
CA TRP A 83 -6.60 14.14 -3.32
C TRP A 83 -7.51 13.82 -4.51
N SER A 84 -8.16 14.81 -5.14
CA SER A 84 -8.98 14.57 -6.33
C SER A 84 -8.15 14.01 -7.49
N GLN A 85 -6.85 14.29 -7.52
CA GLN A 85 -5.92 13.73 -8.50
C GLN A 85 -5.64 12.24 -8.28
N LEU A 86 -5.73 11.74 -7.04
CA LEU A 86 -5.60 10.31 -6.79
C LEU A 86 -6.77 9.55 -7.44
N TRP A 87 -7.96 10.14 -7.35
CA TRP A 87 -9.18 9.62 -7.94
C TRP A 87 -9.30 10.01 -9.41
N HIS A 88 -8.23 9.92 -10.21
CA HIS A 88 -8.24 10.17 -11.65
C HIS A 88 -9.36 9.36 -12.33
N ASN A 89 -10.57 9.92 -12.29
CA ASN A 89 -11.80 9.37 -12.78
C ASN A 89 -11.73 9.52 -14.29
N THR A 90 -10.93 8.64 -14.90
CA THR A 90 -10.98 8.39 -16.32
C THR A 90 -12.42 8.00 -16.60
N PRO A 91 -13.20 8.85 -17.30
CA PRO A 91 -14.63 8.62 -17.46
C PRO A 91 -14.90 7.31 -18.23
N GLU A 92 -13.88 6.83 -18.94
CA GLU A 92 -13.90 5.62 -19.73
C GLU A 92 -12.95 4.58 -19.13
N TRP A 93 -13.46 3.34 -19.04
CA TRP A 93 -12.65 2.18 -18.77
C TRP A 93 -11.66 1.96 -19.91
N ALA A 94 -10.41 1.66 -19.57
CA ALA A 94 -9.44 1.16 -20.53
C ALA A 94 -9.99 -0.10 -21.23
N GLU A 95 -9.49 -0.40 -22.43
CA GLU A 95 -9.99 -1.53 -23.24
C GLU A 95 -9.97 -2.85 -22.46
N TRP A 96 -8.88 -3.13 -21.73
CA TRP A 96 -8.78 -4.32 -20.87
C TRP A 96 -9.81 -4.31 -19.74
N ALA A 97 -10.11 -3.14 -19.17
CA ALA A 97 -11.02 -2.98 -18.05
C ALA A 97 -12.50 -3.10 -18.46
N GLN A 98 -12.81 -3.14 -19.75
CA GLN A 98 -14.16 -3.46 -20.22
C GLN A 98 -14.51 -4.95 -20.04
N ASN A 99 -13.50 -5.83 -19.99
CA ASN A 99 -13.65 -7.26 -19.72
C ASN A 99 -12.62 -7.70 -18.67
N PRO A 100 -12.78 -7.25 -17.41
CA PRO A 100 -11.78 -7.50 -16.38
C PRO A 100 -11.78 -8.98 -15.93
N ASP A 101 -10.69 -9.43 -15.32
CA ASP A 101 -10.62 -10.72 -14.66
C ASP A 101 -11.41 -10.71 -13.34
N ALA A 102 -11.49 -9.56 -12.66
CA ALA A 102 -12.34 -9.33 -11.50
C ALA A 102 -12.87 -7.90 -11.44
N SER A 103 -14.06 -7.72 -10.87
CA SER A 103 -14.59 -6.41 -10.47
C SER A 103 -15.05 -6.48 -9.02
N VAL A 104 -14.62 -5.49 -8.23
CA VAL A 104 -14.86 -5.42 -6.80
C VAL A 104 -15.52 -4.08 -6.48
N HIS A 105 -16.61 -4.13 -5.71
CA HIS A 105 -17.32 -2.93 -5.26
C HIS A 105 -17.16 -2.79 -3.75
N TYR A 106 -16.76 -1.61 -3.29
CA TYR A 106 -16.61 -1.33 -1.87
C TYR A 106 -17.02 0.10 -1.52
N ALA A 107 -17.44 0.29 -0.27
CA ALA A 107 -17.74 1.60 0.28
C ALA A 107 -16.48 2.22 0.89
N LEU A 108 -16.35 3.53 0.74
CA LEU A 108 -15.31 4.33 1.38
C LEU A 108 -15.79 4.83 2.76
N PRO A 109 -14.89 5.02 3.74
CA PRO A 109 -15.21 5.58 5.05
C PRO A 109 -16.00 6.90 5.02
N GLY A 110 -15.73 7.77 4.05
CA GLY A 110 -16.40 9.05 3.83
C GLY A 110 -17.82 8.95 3.26
N GLY A 111 -18.24 7.75 2.84
CA GLY A 111 -19.57 7.48 2.30
C GLY A 111 -19.63 7.32 0.77
N GLY A 112 -18.50 7.51 0.08
CA GLY A 112 -18.35 7.19 -1.33
C GLY A 112 -18.38 5.69 -1.62
N THR A 113 -18.40 5.35 -2.91
CA THR A 113 -18.28 3.97 -3.38
C THR A 113 -17.32 3.90 -4.55
N CYS A 114 -16.58 2.79 -4.65
CA CYS A 114 -15.65 2.53 -5.73
C CYS A 114 -15.99 1.21 -6.43
N GLU A 115 -15.89 1.21 -7.76
CA GLU A 115 -15.70 0.01 -8.54
C GLU A 115 -14.20 -0.10 -8.88
N LEU A 116 -13.56 -1.19 -8.46
CA LEU A 116 -12.19 -1.54 -8.79
C LEU A 116 -12.19 -2.73 -9.75
N ARG A 117 -11.62 -2.54 -10.93
CA ARG A 117 -11.44 -3.58 -11.93
C ARG A 117 -9.98 -4.02 -11.97
N LEU A 118 -9.79 -5.33 -12.04
CA LEU A 118 -8.49 -5.99 -12.00
C LEU A 118 -8.37 -6.88 -13.23
N GLY A 119 -7.24 -6.85 -13.90
CA GLY A 119 -7.05 -7.62 -15.13
C GLY A 119 -5.68 -7.37 -15.74
N GLU A 120 -5.51 -7.80 -16.98
CA GLU A 120 -4.22 -7.73 -17.68
C GLU A 120 -3.09 -8.23 -16.76
N VAL A 121 -3.27 -9.46 -16.25
CA VAL A 121 -2.24 -10.13 -15.46
C VAL A 121 -1.05 -10.37 -16.37
N VAL A 122 0.04 -9.69 -16.07
CA VAL A 122 1.26 -9.66 -16.87
C VAL A 122 2.46 -9.73 -15.95
N TYR A 123 3.64 -9.70 -16.56
CA TYR A 123 4.85 -9.45 -15.84
C TYR A 123 4.84 -8.04 -15.17
N SER A 124 5.20 -7.97 -13.88
CA SER A 124 5.23 -6.79 -13.03
C SER A 124 5.85 -5.57 -13.71
N PRO A 125 5.16 -4.42 -13.74
CA PRO A 125 5.69 -3.20 -14.31
C PRO A 125 6.72 -2.49 -13.41
N ASP A 126 7.18 -3.10 -12.30
CA ASP A 126 8.13 -2.47 -11.36
C ASP A 126 9.44 -2.05 -12.07
N PRO A 127 9.78 -0.75 -12.10
CA PRO A 127 11.01 -0.25 -12.70
C PRO A 127 12.28 -0.68 -11.95
N ASN A 128 12.17 -1.06 -10.67
CA ASN A 128 13.28 -1.54 -9.84
C ASN A 128 13.48 -3.05 -9.91
N ARG A 129 12.72 -3.74 -10.77
CA ARG A 129 12.86 -5.19 -10.95
C ARG A 129 14.29 -5.56 -11.38
N PRO A 130 14.78 -6.73 -10.96
CA PRO A 130 15.99 -7.28 -11.53
C PRO A 130 15.80 -7.52 -13.04
N ALA A 131 16.68 -6.92 -13.85
CA ALA A 131 16.65 -7.11 -15.30
C ALA A 131 16.79 -8.60 -15.66
N GLY A 132 15.97 -9.08 -16.59
CA GLY A 132 16.02 -10.46 -17.10
C GLY A 132 15.30 -11.51 -16.25
N VAL A 133 14.62 -11.13 -15.16
CA VAL A 133 13.71 -12.03 -14.47
C VAL A 133 12.36 -12.00 -15.18
N ALA A 134 11.91 -13.14 -15.71
CA ALA A 134 10.57 -13.31 -16.26
C ALA A 134 9.65 -13.93 -15.19
N ALA A 135 8.36 -13.65 -15.29
CA ALA A 135 7.35 -14.30 -14.46
C ALA A 135 7.23 -15.74 -14.94
N ASP A 136 6.97 -16.65 -13.99
CA ASP A 136 6.57 -17.99 -14.35
C ASP A 136 5.22 -17.93 -15.10
N PRO A 137 5.06 -18.52 -16.29
CA PRO A 137 3.78 -18.52 -17.00
C PRO A 137 2.63 -19.15 -16.19
N GLY A 138 2.95 -20.08 -15.28
CA GLY A 138 2.01 -20.65 -14.33
C GLY A 138 1.53 -19.64 -13.28
N ALA A 139 2.36 -18.65 -12.91
CA ALA A 139 1.97 -17.59 -11.98
C ALA A 139 0.88 -16.69 -12.58
N GLU A 140 1.03 -16.35 -13.86
CA GLU A 140 0.06 -15.53 -14.60
C GLU A 140 -1.31 -16.21 -14.67
N GLN A 141 -1.32 -17.51 -14.99
CA GLN A 141 -2.55 -18.28 -15.05
C GLN A 141 -3.18 -18.48 -13.66
N ALA A 142 -2.38 -18.82 -12.65
CA ALA A 142 -2.87 -18.99 -11.28
C ALA A 142 -3.48 -17.70 -10.72
N ALA A 143 -2.83 -16.55 -10.97
CA ALA A 143 -3.35 -15.25 -10.56
C ALA A 143 -4.67 -14.90 -11.27
N ARG A 144 -4.78 -15.15 -12.58
CA ARG A 144 -6.06 -14.95 -13.30
C ARG A 144 -7.17 -15.84 -12.77
N ASP A 145 -6.88 -17.12 -12.55
CA ASP A 145 -7.87 -18.06 -12.04
C ASP A 145 -8.32 -17.66 -10.63
N PHE A 146 -7.40 -17.20 -9.78
CA PHE A 146 -7.74 -16.65 -8.47
C PHE A 146 -8.63 -15.41 -8.57
N LEU A 147 -8.26 -14.41 -9.38
CA LEU A 147 -9.06 -13.20 -9.58
C LEU A 147 -10.48 -13.52 -10.06
N ARG A 148 -10.64 -14.48 -10.96
CA ARG A 148 -11.95 -14.85 -11.53
C ARG A 148 -12.84 -15.67 -10.59
N THR A 149 -12.27 -16.33 -9.59
CA THR A 149 -12.99 -17.33 -8.77
C THR A 149 -13.10 -16.98 -7.30
N ALA A 150 -12.18 -16.18 -6.77
CA ALA A 150 -12.17 -15.78 -5.37
C ALA A 150 -13.15 -14.63 -5.13
N ASP A 151 -13.78 -14.63 -3.95
CA ASP A 151 -14.41 -13.43 -3.41
C ASP A 151 -13.32 -12.56 -2.77
N LEU A 152 -12.78 -11.63 -3.57
CA LEU A 152 -11.58 -10.87 -3.25
C LEU A 152 -11.70 -10.07 -1.95
N LEU A 153 -12.85 -9.49 -1.62
CA LEU A 153 -13.03 -8.73 -0.37
C LEU A 153 -13.16 -9.62 0.86
N THR A 154 -13.53 -10.90 0.67
CA THR A 154 -13.59 -11.87 1.76
C THR A 154 -12.21 -12.45 2.08
N VAL A 155 -11.34 -12.60 1.07
CA VAL A 155 -9.99 -13.16 1.25
C VAL A 155 -8.91 -12.11 1.51
N ALA A 156 -9.13 -10.86 1.10
CA ALA A 156 -8.20 -9.77 1.34
C ALA A 156 -8.38 -9.20 2.77
N ASP A 157 -7.32 -9.26 3.58
CA ASP A 157 -7.31 -8.69 4.93
C ASP A 157 -6.97 -7.19 4.89
N VAL A 158 -8.00 -6.38 4.60
CA VAL A 158 -7.87 -4.92 4.48
C VAL A 158 -7.48 -4.28 5.82
N ASP A 159 -8.04 -4.76 6.94
CA ASP A 159 -7.77 -4.22 8.27
C ASP A 159 -6.32 -4.47 8.73
N ALA A 160 -5.82 -5.69 8.53
CA ALA A 160 -4.41 -6.00 8.80
C ALA A 160 -3.47 -5.21 7.88
N THR A 161 -3.88 -4.98 6.63
CA THR A 161 -3.13 -4.16 5.67
C THR A 161 -3.08 -2.70 6.11
N ILE A 162 -4.20 -2.10 6.57
CA ILE A 162 -4.21 -0.75 7.16
C ILE A 162 -3.26 -0.68 8.35
N THR A 163 -3.34 -1.66 9.26
CA THR A 163 -2.46 -1.72 10.43
C THR A 163 -0.99 -1.73 10.01
N THR A 164 -0.64 -2.58 9.04
CA THR A 164 0.71 -2.68 8.49
C THR A 164 1.15 -1.38 7.80
N MET A 165 0.26 -0.71 7.08
CA MET A 165 0.55 0.56 6.41
C MET A 165 0.85 1.68 7.41
N ARG A 166 0.16 1.69 8.56
CA ARG A 166 0.39 2.67 9.64
C ARG A 166 1.68 2.43 10.41
N ASP A 167 2.19 1.21 10.41
CA ASP A 167 3.45 0.83 11.06
C ASP A 167 4.69 1.05 10.16
N ARG A 168 4.50 1.31 8.86
CA ARG A 168 5.60 1.56 7.89
C ARG A 168 6.04 3.03 7.88
N ASP A 169 7.23 3.26 7.33
CA ASP A 169 7.85 4.59 7.18
C ASP A 169 6.97 5.59 6.42
N GLU A 170 7.26 6.88 6.63
CA GLU A 170 6.52 8.03 6.10
C GLU A 170 6.28 7.95 4.58
N ASN A 171 5.02 8.05 4.16
CA ASN A 171 4.66 8.20 2.75
C ASN A 171 4.75 9.67 2.32
N TRP A 172 5.12 9.91 1.07
CA TRP A 172 5.30 11.25 0.52
C TRP A 172 4.45 11.46 -0.72
N ALA A 173 3.81 12.62 -0.80
CA ALA A 173 3.02 13.04 -1.95
C ALA A 173 3.43 14.47 -2.34
N GLN A 174 3.06 14.90 -3.55
CA GLN A 174 3.26 16.28 -3.95
C GLN A 174 2.08 17.12 -3.50
N SER A 175 2.36 18.26 -2.85
CA SER A 175 1.38 19.31 -2.63
C SER A 175 1.09 20.09 -3.92
N GLU A 176 0.09 20.96 -3.88
CA GLU A 176 -0.30 21.82 -5.02
C GLU A 176 0.84 22.67 -5.58
N ASP A 177 1.81 23.06 -4.76
CA ASP A 177 3.00 23.84 -5.16
C ASP A 177 4.17 22.97 -5.65
N GLY A 178 3.98 21.65 -5.73
CA GLY A 178 5.00 20.67 -6.14
C GLY A 178 5.96 20.26 -5.03
N THR A 179 5.77 20.72 -3.79
CA THR A 179 6.61 20.32 -2.66
C THR A 179 6.28 18.88 -2.22
N ALA A 180 7.29 18.08 -1.89
CA ALA A 180 7.06 16.78 -1.27
C ALA A 180 6.63 16.98 0.19
N VAL A 181 5.44 16.50 0.53
CA VAL A 181 4.87 16.58 1.88
C VAL A 181 4.53 15.18 2.40
N PRO A 182 4.71 14.92 3.71
CA PRO A 182 4.35 13.64 4.29
C PRO A 182 2.82 13.48 4.33
N PHE A 183 2.34 12.28 4.02
CA PHE A 183 0.93 11.91 4.07
C PHE A 183 0.71 10.55 4.73
N GLY A 184 -0.54 10.30 5.13
CA GLY A 184 -0.94 9.07 5.80
C GLY A 184 -1.30 9.29 7.26
N TYR A 185 -1.60 8.20 7.95
CA TYR A 185 -2.09 8.25 9.32
C TYR A 185 -1.12 8.99 10.25
N GLY A 186 -1.65 9.90 11.07
CA GLY A 186 -0.85 10.70 12.00
C GLY A 186 -0.19 11.95 11.43
N THR A 187 -0.38 12.26 10.13
CA THR A 187 0.06 13.52 9.53
C THR A 187 -1.09 14.49 9.32
N ASP A 188 -0.78 15.77 9.07
CA ASP A 188 -1.77 16.79 8.72
C ASP A 188 -2.41 16.54 7.33
N ASN A 189 -1.81 15.68 6.52
CA ASN A 189 -2.31 15.29 5.20
C ASN A 189 -2.93 13.88 5.22
N TYR A 190 -3.64 13.53 6.29
CA TYR A 190 -4.35 12.26 6.38
C TYR A 190 -5.73 12.34 5.70
N ASN A 191 -6.04 11.33 4.88
CA ASN A 191 -7.38 11.10 4.33
C ASN A 191 -7.74 9.61 4.48
N ALA A 192 -8.87 9.33 5.13
CA ALA A 192 -9.31 7.97 5.45
C ALA A 192 -9.75 7.18 4.20
N ASP A 193 -10.33 7.85 3.20
CA ASP A 193 -10.76 7.21 1.95
C ASP A 193 -9.55 6.80 1.10
N VAL A 194 -8.53 7.66 1.08
CA VAL A 194 -7.25 7.38 0.42
C VAL A 194 -6.56 6.18 1.07
N GLU A 195 -6.45 6.19 2.41
CA GLU A 195 -5.86 5.07 3.16
C GLU A 195 -6.61 3.76 2.86
N TYR A 196 -7.95 3.80 2.90
CA TYR A 196 -8.77 2.61 2.68
C TYR A 196 -8.65 2.08 1.24
N ASN A 197 -8.71 2.95 0.22
CA ASN A 197 -8.52 2.54 -1.18
C ASN A 197 -7.13 1.93 -1.41
N MET A 198 -6.07 2.56 -0.89
CA MET A 198 -4.71 2.02 -0.96
C MET A 198 -4.63 0.65 -0.29
N ALA A 199 -5.25 0.49 0.89
CA ALA A 199 -5.26 -0.76 1.62
C ALA A 199 -6.02 -1.86 0.89
N VAL A 200 -7.17 -1.58 0.26
CA VAL A 200 -7.92 -2.56 -0.55
C VAL A 200 -7.04 -3.11 -1.67
N LYS A 201 -6.39 -2.22 -2.44
CA LYS A 201 -5.52 -2.63 -3.55
C LYS A 201 -4.33 -3.45 -3.07
N GLN A 202 -3.67 -3.01 -2.01
CA GLN A 202 -2.52 -3.70 -1.43
C GLN A 202 -2.92 -5.07 -0.86
N ALA A 203 -4.06 -5.16 -0.17
CA ALA A 203 -4.56 -6.40 0.41
C ALA A 203 -4.90 -7.44 -0.68
N ILE A 204 -5.50 -7.00 -1.80
CA ILE A 204 -5.75 -7.87 -2.96
C ILE A 204 -4.42 -8.33 -3.58
N GLN A 205 -3.43 -7.45 -3.72
CA GLN A 205 -2.11 -7.82 -4.25
C GLN A 205 -1.42 -8.86 -3.37
N VAL A 206 -1.49 -8.71 -2.05
CA VAL A 206 -0.98 -9.70 -1.10
C VAL A 206 -1.73 -11.03 -1.27
N ALA A 207 -3.06 -11.02 -1.29
CA ALA A 207 -3.86 -12.24 -1.46
C ALA A 207 -3.56 -12.99 -2.77
N VAL A 208 -3.38 -12.27 -3.89
CA VAL A 208 -2.97 -12.86 -5.18
C VAL A 208 -1.58 -13.48 -5.07
N THR A 209 -0.63 -12.77 -4.47
CA THR A 209 0.76 -13.22 -4.31
C THR A 209 0.83 -14.47 -3.43
N ASP A 210 0.17 -14.43 -2.27
CA ASP A 210 0.10 -15.53 -1.32
C ASP A 210 -0.57 -16.77 -1.94
N HIS A 211 -1.62 -16.57 -2.76
CA HIS A 211 -2.27 -17.68 -3.45
C HIS A 211 -1.31 -18.39 -4.42
N VAL A 212 -0.61 -17.62 -5.27
CA VAL A 212 0.36 -18.16 -6.24
C VAL A 212 1.49 -18.88 -5.52
N GLU A 213 2.03 -18.30 -4.45
CA GLU A 213 3.11 -18.89 -3.66
C GLU A 213 2.66 -20.15 -2.90
N ALA A 214 1.42 -20.19 -2.40
CA ALA A 214 0.85 -21.37 -1.75
C ALA A 214 0.75 -22.58 -2.71
N MET A 215 0.71 -22.35 -4.02
CA MET A 215 0.78 -23.40 -5.05
C MET A 215 2.22 -23.87 -5.34
N GLY A 216 3.22 -23.28 -4.69
CA GLY A 216 4.63 -23.53 -4.94
C GLY A 216 5.15 -22.87 -6.23
N ILE A 217 4.42 -21.90 -6.77
CA ILE A 217 4.78 -21.16 -7.97
C ILE A 217 5.44 -19.84 -7.55
N PRO A 218 6.62 -19.48 -8.07
CA PRO A 218 7.23 -18.18 -7.77
C PRO A 218 6.37 -17.02 -8.28
N SER A 219 6.03 -16.09 -7.39
CA SER A 219 5.33 -14.84 -7.72
C SER A 219 6.25 -13.76 -8.30
N THR A 220 7.55 -14.05 -8.44
CA THR A 220 8.56 -13.05 -8.82
C THR A 220 8.23 -12.45 -10.19
N GLY A 221 8.06 -11.13 -10.20
CA GLY A 221 7.70 -10.41 -11.41
C GLY A 221 6.27 -10.66 -11.86
N LEU A 222 5.37 -11.17 -11.02
CA LEU A 222 3.93 -11.14 -11.26
C LEU A 222 3.39 -9.73 -11.00
N GLY A 223 2.50 -9.26 -11.88
CA GLY A 223 1.70 -8.06 -11.65
C GLY A 223 0.39 -8.13 -12.41
N TYR A 224 -0.46 -7.15 -12.18
CA TYR A 224 -1.70 -6.96 -12.92
C TYR A 224 -2.03 -5.49 -12.99
N GLN A 225 -2.86 -5.12 -13.95
CA GLN A 225 -3.42 -3.78 -14.03
C GLN A 225 -4.62 -3.66 -13.11
N SER A 226 -4.79 -2.46 -12.57
CA SER A 226 -6.00 -2.07 -11.85
C SER A 226 -6.47 -0.72 -12.35
N GLN A 227 -7.76 -0.56 -12.52
CA GLN A 227 -8.40 0.74 -12.74
C GLN A 227 -9.59 0.84 -11.81
N GLU A 228 -9.77 2.00 -11.20
CA GLU A 228 -10.91 2.28 -10.34
C GLU A 228 -11.71 3.47 -10.84
N GLN A 229 -13.00 3.46 -10.54
CA GLN A 229 -13.87 4.62 -10.64
C GLN A 229 -14.59 4.76 -9.31
N CYS A 230 -14.44 5.93 -8.68
CA CYS A 230 -15.02 6.22 -7.39
C CYS A 230 -16.00 7.38 -7.49
N THR A 231 -17.16 7.22 -6.84
CA THR A 231 -18.21 8.23 -6.72
C THR A 231 -18.39 8.61 -5.26
N GLY A 232 -18.59 9.89 -4.98
CA GLY A 232 -18.71 10.37 -3.59
C GLY A 232 -17.44 10.16 -2.74
N ALA A 233 -16.30 9.88 -3.37
CA ALA A 233 -15.00 10.13 -2.75
C ALA A 233 -14.86 11.66 -2.72
N ASP A 234 -15.02 12.24 -1.54
CA ASP A 234 -15.22 13.68 -1.42
C ASP A 234 -14.00 14.46 -1.94
N GLN A 235 -14.35 15.46 -2.77
CA GLN A 235 -13.54 16.63 -3.07
C GLN A 235 -13.33 17.48 -1.82
#